data_AF-A0A0G4B157-F1
#
_entry.id   AF-A0A0G4B157-F1
#
_cell.length_a   1.000
_cell.length_b   1.000
_cell.length_c   1.000
_cell.angle_alpha   90.00
_cell.angle_beta   90.00
_cell.angle_gamma   90.00
#
_symmetry.space_group_name_H-M   'P 1'
#
loop_
_entity.id
_entity.type
_entity.pdbx_description
1 polymer ?
#
loop_
_entity_poly.entity_id
_entity_poly.type
_entity_poly.pdbx_seq_one_letter_code
_entity_poly.pdbx_strand_id
1 'polypeptide(L)'
;MSKNPLINALSASAYIVLVVLIMNFLSSNLRDKPDTFGAPLIFLLMFTLSAAVMGYLFLYQPFQLFIEGKKKEAVSLFVKTMGIFAAFTAVVLILLLSGLI
;
A
#
# COMPACT_ATOMS: atom_id res chain seq x y z
N MET A 1 11.04 3.06 8.71
CA MET A 1 10.20 1.95 9.20
C MET A 1 10.32 1.87 10.70
N SER A 2 9.21 1.78 11.43
CA SER A 2 9.23 1.70 12.90
C SER A 2 9.00 0.26 13.35
N LYS A 3 9.36 -0.07 14.60
CA LYS A 3 9.01 -1.36 15.22
C LYS A 3 7.52 -1.45 15.60
N ASN A 4 6.72 -0.41 15.37
CA ASN A 4 5.31 -0.37 15.71
C ASN A 4 4.43 -0.75 14.49
N PRO A 5 3.71 -1.88 14.55
CA PRO A 5 2.82 -2.33 13.48
C PRO A 5 1.76 -1.30 13.06
N LEU A 6 1.24 -0.51 14.01
CA LEU A 6 0.19 0.48 13.73
C LEU A 6 0.72 1.62 12.86
N ILE A 7 1.91 2.15 13.17
CA ILE A 7 2.54 3.22 12.38
C ILE A 7 2.82 2.74 10.97
N ASN A 8 3.26 1.49 10.81
CA ASN A 8 3.55 0.89 9.51
C ASN A 8 2.26 0.74 8.68
N ALA A 9 1.18 0.24 9.28
CA ALA A 9 -0.12 0.13 8.62
C ALA A 9 -0.75 1.48 8.27
N LEU A 10 -0.65 2.48 9.15
CA LEU A 10 -1.10 3.85 8.88
C LEU A 10 -0.29 4.50 7.75
N SER A 11 1.03 4.30 7.74
CA SER A 11 1.90 4.81 6.67
C SER A 11 1.56 4.18 5.32
N ALA A 12 1.28 2.88 5.30
CA ALA A 12 0.81 2.18 4.10
C ALA A 12 -0.54 2.74 3.61
N SER A 13 -1.46 2.98 4.54
CA SER A 13 -2.79 3.55 4.23
C SER A 13 -2.68 4.97 3.67
N ALA A 14 -1.85 5.82 4.29
CA ALA A 14 -1.57 7.17 3.80
C ALA A 14 -0.95 7.17 2.40
N TYR A 15 -0.03 6.23 2.14
CA TYR A 15 0.56 6.04 0.82
C TYR A 15 -0.48 5.66 -0.24
N ILE A 16 -1.43 4.77 0.07
CA ILE A 16 -2.52 4.42 -0.85
C ILE A 16 -3.37 5.64 -1.18
N VAL A 17 -3.76 6.43 -0.17
CA VAL A 17 -4.55 7.64 -0.39
C VAL A 17 -3.83 8.60 -1.33
N LEU A 18 -2.51 8.79 -1.15
CA LEU A 18 -1.69 9.61 -2.05
C LEU A 18 -1.71 9.08 -3.49
N VAL A 19 -1.51 7.76 -3.68
CA VAL A 19 -1.54 7.14 -5.02
C VAL A 19 -2.91 7.33 -5.67
N VAL A 20 -4.01 7.12 -4.93
CA VAL A 20 -5.37 7.33 -5.43
C VAL A 20 -5.61 8.79 -5.83
N LEU A 21 -5.14 9.76 -5.04
CA LEU A 21 -5.24 11.18 -5.40
C LEU A 21 -4.52 11.50 -6.71
N ILE A 22 -3.31 10.96 -6.89
CA ILE A 22 -2.54 11.12 -8.13
C ILE A 22 -3.27 10.48 -9.32
N MET A 23 -3.77 9.25 -9.16
CA MET A 23 -4.50 8.56 -10.23
C MET A 23 -5.80 9.28 -10.61
N ASN A 24 -6.54 9.80 -9.63
CA ASN A 24 -7.74 10.59 -9.89
C ASN A 24 -7.43 11.91 -10.60
N PHE A 25 -6.34 12.59 -10.20
CA PHE A 25 -5.88 13.80 -10.86
C PHE A 25 -5.44 13.54 -12.31
N LEU A 26 -4.70 12.46 -12.56
CA LEU A 26 -4.30 12.08 -13.91
C LEU A 26 -5.52 11.72 -14.77
N SER A 27 -6.43 10.91 -14.23
CA SER A 27 -7.64 10.47 -14.94
C SER A 27 -8.56 11.64 -15.30
N SER A 28 -8.73 12.62 -14.41
CA SER A 28 -9.55 13.81 -14.70
C SER A 28 -8.94 14.69 -15.79
N ASN A 29 -7.61 14.84 -15.83
CA ASN A 29 -6.91 15.65 -16.85
C ASN A 29 -6.76 14.94 -18.21
N LEU A 30 -6.89 13.60 -18.24
CA LEU A 30 -6.69 12.78 -19.43
C LEU A 30 -8.01 12.23 -20.02
N ARG A 31 -9.15 12.47 -19.37
CA ARG A 31 -10.46 11.88 -19.70
C ARG A 31 -10.91 12.05 -21.16
N ASP A 32 -10.58 13.16 -21.80
CA ASP A 32 -10.98 13.46 -23.18
C ASP A 32 -9.87 13.18 -24.22
N LYS A 33 -8.74 12.60 -23.79
CA LYS A 33 -7.63 12.27 -24.68
C LYS A 33 -7.71 10.79 -25.08
N PRO A 34 -7.45 10.44 -26.37
CA PRO A 34 -7.41 9.05 -26.79
C PRO A 34 -6.31 8.30 -26.03
N ASP A 35 -6.55 7.02 -25.73
CA ASP A 35 -5.57 6.17 -25.08
C ASP A 35 -4.32 6.06 -25.95
N THR A 36 -3.22 6.59 -25.42
CA THR A 36 -1.90 6.56 -26.04
C THR A 36 -1.03 5.51 -25.37
N PHE A 37 0.10 5.14 -25.99
CA PHE A 37 1.11 4.29 -25.37
C PHE A 37 1.56 4.75 -23.97
N GLY A 38 1.43 6.05 -23.66
CA GLY A 38 1.77 6.62 -22.35
C GLY A 38 0.88 6.14 -21.21
N ALA A 39 -0.40 5.84 -21.47
CA ALA A 39 -1.35 5.40 -20.44
C ALA A 39 -0.94 4.06 -19.76
N PRO A 40 -0.72 2.96 -20.50
CA PRO A 40 -0.26 1.70 -19.90
C PRO A 40 1.14 1.81 -19.29
N LEU A 41 2.02 2.65 -19.85
CA LEU A 41 3.36 2.90 -19.29
C LEU A 41 3.28 3.54 -17.90
N ILE A 42 2.51 4.63 -17.76
CA ILE A 42 2.34 5.34 -16.48
C ILE A 42 1.67 4.43 -15.45
N PHE A 43 0.67 3.65 -15.87
CA PHE A 43 0.04 2.66 -15.00
C PHE A 43 1.06 1.65 -14.45
N LEU A 44 1.89 1.04 -15.32
CA LEU A 44 2.90 0.09 -14.90
C LEU A 44 3.97 0.71 -13.99
N LEU A 45 4.39 1.95 -14.25
CA LEU A 45 5.34 2.67 -13.40
C LEU A 45 4.76 2.93 -12.01
N MET A 46 3.52 3.41 -11.92
CA MET A 46 2.84 3.64 -10.64
C MET A 46 2.58 2.35 -9.87
N PHE A 47 2.15 1.30 -10.58
CA PHE A 47 1.94 -0.02 -9.98
C PHE A 47 3.24 -0.59 -9.41
N THR A 48 4.32 -0.56 -10.19
CA THR A 48 5.63 -1.11 -9.78
C THR A 48 6.22 -0.31 -8.64
N LEU A 49 6.15 1.02 -8.69
CA LEU A 49 6.59 1.89 -7.59
C LEU A 49 5.78 1.61 -6.31
N SER A 50 4.47 1.44 -6.44
CA SER A 50 3.59 1.08 -5.31
C SER A 50 3.95 -0.26 -4.71
N ALA A 51 4.17 -1.28 -5.53
CA ALA A 51 4.62 -2.59 -5.07
C ALA A 51 5.97 -2.50 -4.34
N ALA A 52 6.91 -1.69 -4.83
CA ALA A 52 8.21 -1.50 -4.19
C ALA A 52 8.09 -0.78 -2.83
N VAL A 53 7.30 0.31 -2.76
CA VAL A 53 7.04 1.03 -1.52
C VAL A 53 6.34 0.14 -0.50
N MET A 54 5.30 -0.59 -0.92
CA MET A 54 4.60 -1.53 -0.04
C MET A 54 5.50 -2.67 0.43
N GLY A 55 6.30 -3.24 -0.47
CA GLY A 55 7.32 -4.23 -0.11
C GLY A 55 8.26 -3.68 0.97
N TYR A 56 8.76 -2.46 0.79
CA TYR A 56 9.60 -1.80 1.79
C TYR A 56 8.87 -1.60 3.13
N LEU A 57 7.64 -1.10 3.12
CA LEU A 57 6.88 -0.82 4.35
C LEU A 57 6.51 -2.11 5.13
N PHE A 58 6.22 -3.21 4.44
CA PHE A 58 5.82 -4.44 5.12
C PHE A 58 6.99 -5.35 5.44
N LEU A 59 8.03 -5.39 4.59
CA LEU A 59 9.06 -6.42 4.67
C LEU A 59 10.39 -5.91 5.23
N TYR A 60 10.70 -4.61 5.20
CA TYR A 60 12.03 -4.13 5.62
C TYR A 60 12.36 -4.51 7.07
N GLN A 61 11.48 -4.21 8.02
CA GLN A 61 11.73 -4.49 9.44
C GLN A 61 11.69 -6.01 9.76
N PRO A 62 10.72 -6.80 9.26
CA PRO A 62 10.78 -8.26 9.39
C PRO A 62 12.02 -8.87 8.75
N PHE A 63 12.46 -8.38 7.61
CA PHE A 63 13.65 -8.86 6.91
C PHE A 63 14.92 -8.62 7.73
N GLN A 64 15.07 -7.44 8.34
CA GLN A 64 16.17 -7.16 9.27
C GLN A 64 16.17 -8.14 10.46
N LEU A 65 15.01 -8.35 11.10
CA LEU A 65 14.88 -9.29 12.22
C LEU A 65 15.19 -10.74 11.79
N PHE A 66 14.87 -11.10 10.55
CA PHE A 66 15.17 -12.42 10.01
C PHE A 66 16.68 -12.62 9.83
N ILE A 67 17.39 -11.62 9.30
CA ILE A 67 18.86 -11.65 9.15
C ILE A 67 19.54 -11.68 10.54
N GLU A 68 18.98 -11.00 11.53
CA GLU A 68 19.44 -11.05 12.93
C GLU A 68 19.19 -12.41 13.62
N GLY A 69 18.60 -13.39 12.92
CA GLY A 69 18.27 -14.72 13.45
C GLY A 69 16.99 -14.76 14.30
N LYS A 70 16.31 -13.62 14.50
CA LYS A 70 15.07 -13.50 15.30
C LYS A 70 13.84 -13.87 14.47
N LYS A 71 13.84 -15.09 13.89
CA LYS A 71 12.82 -15.55 12.94
C LYS A 71 11.38 -15.48 13.50
N LYS A 72 11.18 -15.85 14.77
CA LYS A 72 9.85 -15.80 15.42
C LYS A 72 9.32 -14.37 15.52
N GLU A 73 10.18 -13.43 15.91
CA GLU A 73 9.81 -12.01 16.01
C GLU A 73 9.54 -11.39 14.65
N ALA A 74 10.36 -11.73 13.63
CA ALA A 74 10.16 -11.31 12.25
C ALA A 74 8.79 -11.70 11.72
N VAL A 75 8.42 -12.99 11.85
CA VAL A 75 7.12 -13.50 11.40
C VAL A 75 5.98 -12.87 12.21
N SER A 76 6.12 -12.76 13.53
CA SER A 76 5.12 -12.09 14.37
C SER A 76 4.90 -10.63 13.95
N LEU A 77 5.97 -9.89 13.67
CA LEU A 77 5.87 -8.48 13.27
C LEU A 77 5.19 -8.34 11.91
N PHE A 78 5.56 -9.17 10.94
CA PHE A 78 4.97 -9.18 9.60
C PHE A 78 3.47 -9.51 9.65
N VAL A 79 3.10 -10.61 10.31
CA VAL A 79 1.70 -11.06 10.41
C VAL A 79 0.84 -10.04 11.15
N LYS A 80 1.35 -9.40 12.21
CA LYS A 80 0.62 -8.34 12.91
C LYS A 80 0.40 -7.11 12.02
N THR A 81 1.43 -6.69 11.27
CA THR A 81 1.33 -5.55 10.35
C THR A 81 0.34 -5.84 9.23
N MET A 82 0.43 -7.03 8.63
CA MET A 82 -0.51 -7.51 7.62
C MET A 82 -1.94 -7.63 8.16
N GLY A 83 -2.12 -8.17 9.37
CA GLY A 83 -3.43 -8.31 9.99
C GLY A 83 -4.12 -6.97 10.27
N ILE A 84 -3.37 -5.98 10.78
CA ILE A 84 -3.90 -4.62 10.97
C ILE A 84 -4.28 -3.99 9.65
N PHE A 85 -3.42 -4.12 8.63
CA PHE A 85 -3.72 -3.58 7.30
C PHE A 85 -4.92 -4.29 6.64
N ALA A 86 -5.07 -5.59 6.83
CA ALA A 86 -6.23 -6.35 6.37
C ALA A 86 -7.52 -5.90 7.08
N ALA A 87 -7.46 -5.62 8.39
CA ALA A 87 -8.60 -5.06 9.12
C ALA A 87 -8.98 -3.67 8.59
N PHE A 88 -7.99 -2.80 8.34
CA PHE A 88 -8.23 -1.50 7.70
C PHE A 88 -8.88 -1.65 6.32
N THR A 89 -8.37 -2.58 5.52
CA THR A 89 -8.93 -2.91 4.19
C THR A 89 -10.38 -3.40 4.31
N ALA A 90 -10.69 -4.26 5.28
CA ALA A 90 -12.04 -4.73 5.53
C ALA A 90 -12.98 -3.60 5.93
N VAL A 91 -12.53 -2.66 6.78
CA VAL A 91 -13.31 -1.47 7.15
C VAL A 91 -13.62 -0.63 5.91
N VAL A 92 -12.63 -0.33 5.06
CA VAL A 92 -12.84 0.43 3.82
C VAL A 92 -13.81 -0.28 2.88
N LEU A 93 -13.69 -1.61 2.74
CA LEU A 93 -14.62 -2.41 1.93
C LEU A 93 -16.05 -2.37 2.48
N ILE A 94 -16.24 -2.46 3.79
CA ILE A 94 -17.56 -2.35 4.43
C ILE A 94 -18.15 -0.96 4.18
N LEU A 95 -17.35 0.10 4.35
CA LEU A 95 -17.77 1.48 4.09
C LEU A 95 -18.24 1.64 2.63
N LEU A 96 -17.46 1.13 1.68
CA LEU A 96 -17.80 1.16 0.25
C LEU A 96 -19.07 0.35 -0.08
N LEU A 97 -19.22 -0.86 0.46
CA LEU A 97 -20.41 -1.69 0.24
C LEU A 97 -21.67 -1.14 0.92
N SER A 98 -21.51 -0.37 2.01
CA SER A 98 -22.62 0.32 2.67
C SER A 98 -23.08 1.60 1.95
N GLY A 99 -22.33 2.05 0.94
CA GLY A 99 -22.58 3.31 0.24
C GLY A 99 -22.29 4.57 1.05
N LEU A 100 -21.53 4.45 2.15
CA LEU A 100 -21.11 5.61 2.94
C LEU A 100 -19.96 6.38 2.26
N ILE A 101 -19.16 5.68 1.44
CA ILE A 101 -18.13 6.24 0.55
C ILE A 101 -18.23 5.63 -0.84
#